data_AF-A0A2V8LW30-F1
#
_entry.id   AF-A0A2V8LW30-F1
#
_cell.length_a   1.000
_cell.length_b   1.000
_cell.length_c   1.000
_cell.angle_alpha   90.00
_cell.angle_beta   90.00
_cell.angle_gamma   90.00
#
_symmetry.space_group_name_H-M   'P 1'
#
loop_
_entity.id
_entity.type
_entity.pdbx_description
1 polymer ?
#
loop_
_entity_poly.entity_id
_entity_poly.type
_entity_poly.pdbx_seq_one_letter_code
_entity_poly.pdbx_strand_id
1 'polypeptide(L)'
;MSEAARNRQKNRDDVQAFFSSEPVRHALKTGKVDYQRVQKAVATLSPDELARLASRTNQLQRDFAAGALTNQELTYIVIALAAAVIVLIAVKA
;
A
#
# COMPACT_ATOMS: atom_id res chain seq x y z
N MET A 1 -21.04 14.90 -5.90
CA MET A 1 -20.06 13.79 -5.76
C MET A 1 -20.79 12.58 -5.20
N SER A 2 -20.72 11.42 -5.86
CA SER A 2 -21.31 10.18 -5.35
C SER A 2 -20.49 9.60 -4.18
N GLU A 3 -21.12 8.83 -3.31
CA GLU A 3 -20.48 8.16 -2.17
C GLU A 3 -19.32 7.25 -2.61
N ALA A 4 -19.51 6.54 -3.73
CA ALA A 4 -18.47 5.72 -4.35
C ALA A 4 -17.21 6.53 -4.76
N ALA A 5 -17.38 7.74 -5.30
CA ALA A 5 -16.26 8.61 -5.66
C ALA A 5 -15.51 9.10 -4.41
N ARG A 6 -16.24 9.41 -3.32
CA ARG A 6 -15.65 9.82 -2.04
C ARG A 6 -14.87 8.68 -1.39
N ASN A 7 -15.43 7.47 -1.37
CA ASN A 7 -14.73 6.28 -0.86
C ASN A 7 -13.48 5.96 -1.68
N ARG A 8 -13.55 6.08 -3.01
CA ARG A 8 -12.38 5.89 -3.86
C ARG A 8 -11.26 6.88 -3.53
N GLN A 9 -11.59 8.16 -3.34
CA GLN A 9 -10.61 9.18 -2.99
C GLN A 9 -9.96 8.86 -1.64
N LYS A 10 -10.79 8.59 -0.61
CA LYS A 10 -10.30 8.19 0.71
C LYS A 10 -9.36 6.98 0.64
N ASN A 11 -9.72 5.93 -0.11
CA ASN A 11 -8.88 4.75 -0.24
C ASN A 11 -7.54 5.07 -0.93
N ARG A 12 -7.51 6.01 -1.88
CA ARG A 12 -6.24 6.48 -2.47
C ARG A 12 -5.38 7.19 -1.44
N ASP A 13 -6.00 8.11 -0.69
CA ASP A 13 -5.29 8.91 0.30
C ASP A 13 -4.70 8.03 1.40
N ASP A 14 -5.47 7.06 1.91
CA ASP A 14 -5.02 6.10 2.93
C ASP A 14 -3.82 5.26 2.43
N VAL A 15 -3.88 4.77 1.17
CA VAL A 15 -2.79 3.99 0.56
C VAL A 15 -1.56 4.85 0.30
N GLN A 16 -1.74 6.07 -0.18
CA GLN A 16 -0.65 7.00 -0.45
C GLN A 16 0.05 7.43 0.83
N ALA A 17 -0.71 7.72 1.90
CA ALA A 17 -0.19 8.03 3.21
C ALA A 17 0.68 6.88 3.75
N PHE A 18 0.17 5.64 3.66
CA PHE A 18 0.92 4.45 4.08
C PHE A 18 2.27 4.33 3.37
N PHE A 19 2.28 4.34 2.02
CA PHE A 19 3.52 4.20 1.25
C PHE A 19 4.45 5.41 1.39
N SER A 20 3.93 6.58 1.77
CA SER A 20 4.73 7.76 2.00
C SER A 20 5.45 7.77 3.36
N SER A 21 4.99 6.95 4.33
CA SER A 21 5.55 6.90 5.67
C SER A 21 7.01 6.44 5.67
N GLU A 22 7.80 6.99 6.60
CA GLU A 22 9.23 6.69 6.73
C GLU A 22 9.56 5.19 6.86
N PRO A 23 8.92 4.41 7.78
CA PRO A 23 9.24 2.99 7.93
C PRO A 23 8.90 2.18 6.67
N VAL A 24 7.83 2.56 5.96
CA VAL A 24 7.44 1.90 4.71
C VAL A 24 8.40 2.25 3.58
N ARG A 25 8.84 3.51 3.46
CA ARG A 25 9.88 3.91 2.49
C ARG A 25 11.19 3.19 2.74
N HIS A 26 11.59 3.06 4.00
CA HIS A 26 12.79 2.33 4.38
C HIS A 26 12.67 0.85 3.99
N ALA A 27 11.53 0.21 4.30
CA ALA A 27 11.26 -1.16 3.92
C ALA A 27 11.28 -1.39 2.40
N LEU A 28 10.67 -0.51 1.62
CA LEU A 28 10.72 -0.56 0.14
C LEU A 28 12.16 -0.48 -0.36
N LYS A 29 12.96 0.44 0.19
CA LYS A 29 14.38 0.59 -0.17
C LYS A 29 15.18 -0.67 0.15
N THR A 30 14.98 -1.26 1.32
CA THR A 30 15.61 -2.54 1.72
C THR A 30 15.22 -3.69 0.79
N GLY A 31 13.95 -3.74 0.38
CA GLY A 31 13.46 -4.71 -0.60
C GLY A 31 13.83 -4.41 -2.05
N LYS A 32 14.61 -3.35 -2.33
CA LYS A 32 14.93 -2.86 -3.68
C LYS A 32 13.69 -2.59 -4.54
N VAL A 33 12.57 -2.24 -3.90
CA VAL A 33 11.32 -1.87 -4.56
C VAL A 33 11.31 -0.36 -4.79
N ASP A 34 11.16 0.05 -6.04
CA ASP A 34 11.03 1.46 -6.39
C ASP A 34 9.65 2.01 -5.98
N TYR A 35 9.66 2.98 -5.07
CA TYR A 35 8.47 3.70 -4.62
C TYR A 35 7.69 4.35 -5.77
N GLN A 36 8.38 4.89 -6.80
CA GLN A 36 7.72 5.47 -7.96
C GLN A 36 6.93 4.42 -8.74
N ARG A 37 7.46 3.19 -8.82
CA ARG A 37 6.76 2.07 -9.46
C ARG A 37 5.53 1.67 -8.66
N VAL A 38 5.61 1.67 -7.34
CA VAL A 38 4.45 1.41 -6.45
C VAL A 38 3.39 2.51 -6.59
N GLN A 39 3.77 3.80 -6.63
CA GLN A 39 2.81 4.89 -6.83
C GLN A 39 2.08 4.79 -8.17
N LYS A 40 2.81 4.57 -9.26
CA LYS A 40 2.21 4.35 -10.58
C LYS A 40 1.27 3.16 -10.56
N ALA A 41 1.68 2.10 -9.88
CA ALA A 41 0.88 0.91 -9.74
C ALA A 41 -0.46 1.17 -9.03
N VAL A 42 -0.41 1.82 -7.86
CA VAL A 42 -1.61 2.25 -7.11
C VAL A 42 -2.55 3.13 -7.95
N ALA A 43 -1.99 4.02 -8.79
CA ALA A 43 -2.79 4.88 -9.65
C ALA A 43 -3.63 4.11 -10.69
N THR A 44 -3.13 2.96 -11.16
CA THR A 44 -3.81 2.09 -12.15
C THR A 44 -4.86 1.15 -11.55
N LEU A 45 -4.95 1.04 -10.22
CA LEU A 45 -5.89 0.12 -9.58
C LEU A 45 -7.36 0.51 -9.80
N SER A 46 -8.20 -0.52 -9.97
CA SER A 46 -9.65 -0.39 -9.94
C SER A 46 -10.16 0.00 -8.55
N PRO A 47 -11.38 0.55 -8.42
CA PRO A 47 -11.96 0.90 -7.12
C PRO A 47 -11.94 -0.24 -6.09
N ASP A 48 -12.26 -1.46 -6.52
CA ASP A 48 -12.32 -2.63 -5.63
C ASP A 48 -10.95 -3.08 -5.15
N GLU A 49 -9.95 -3.07 -6.04
CA GLU A 49 -8.56 -3.39 -5.67
C GLU A 49 -7.99 -2.36 -4.74
N LEU A 50 -8.25 -1.09 -5.02
CA LEU A 50 -7.82 0.01 -4.17
C LEU A 50 -8.49 -0.08 -2.78
N ALA A 51 -9.77 -0.45 -2.71
CA ALA A 51 -10.44 -0.67 -1.43
C ALA A 51 -9.82 -1.83 -0.63
N ARG A 52 -9.49 -2.94 -1.29
CA ARG A 52 -8.78 -4.06 -0.66
C ARG A 52 -7.40 -3.66 -0.17
N LEU A 53 -6.65 -2.91 -0.98
CA LEU A 53 -5.34 -2.41 -0.61
C LEU A 53 -5.42 -1.46 0.58
N ALA A 54 -6.34 -0.49 0.56
CA ALA A 54 -6.59 0.44 1.65
C ALA A 54 -6.95 -0.28 2.96
N SER A 55 -7.77 -1.33 2.90
CA SER A 55 -8.09 -2.13 4.08
C SER A 55 -6.85 -2.81 4.66
N ARG A 56 -5.95 -3.33 3.81
CA ARG A 56 -4.70 -3.98 4.25
C ARG A 56 -3.71 -2.97 4.82
N THR A 57 -3.53 -1.82 4.17
CA THR A 57 -2.63 -0.76 4.67
C THR A 57 -3.13 -0.17 5.99
N ASN A 58 -4.44 0.00 6.16
CA ASN A 58 -5.03 0.47 7.41
C ASN A 58 -4.88 -0.56 8.54
N GLN A 59 -5.00 -1.85 8.24
CA GLN A 59 -4.73 -2.90 9.21
C GLN A 59 -3.25 -2.88 9.65
N LEU A 60 -2.32 -2.83 8.70
CA LEU A 60 -0.89 -2.76 8.97
C LEU A 60 -0.47 -1.56 9.82
N GLN A 61 -1.06 -0.39 9.56
CA GLN A 61 -0.81 0.81 10.38
C GLN A 61 -1.27 0.61 11.82
N ARG A 62 -2.45 0.01 12.03
CA ARG A 62 -2.96 -0.28 13.38
C ARG A 62 -2.10 -1.30 14.11
N ASP A 63 -1.72 -2.39 13.43
CA ASP A 63 -0.92 -3.46 14.02
C ASP A 63 0.49 -2.94 14.39
N PHE A 64 1.07 -2.08 13.54
CA PHE A 64 2.34 -1.41 13.85
C PHE A 64 2.22 -0.42 15.01
N ALA A 65 1.19 0.44 15.02
CA ALA A 65 0.97 1.40 16.09
C ALA A 65 0.66 0.73 17.45
N ALA A 66 0.04 -0.45 17.42
CA ALA A 66 -0.20 -1.28 18.60
C ALA A 66 1.06 -2.01 19.11
N GLY A 67 2.20 -1.89 18.41
CA GLY A 67 3.42 -2.61 18.74
C GLY A 67 3.36 -4.11 18.45
N ALA A 68 2.35 -4.57 17.69
CA ALA A 68 2.18 -5.97 17.33
C ALA A 68 3.13 -6.42 16.21
N LEU A 69 3.76 -5.48 15.52
CA LEU A 69 4.72 -5.74 14.45
C LEU A 69 6.07 -5.11 14.78
N THR A 70 7.13 -5.91 14.71
CA THR A 70 8.50 -5.39 14.73
C THR A 70 8.86 -4.68 13.42
N ASN A 71 9.91 -3.84 13.44
CA ASN A 71 10.39 -3.17 12.22
C ASN A 71 10.78 -4.16 11.10
N GLN A 72 11.28 -5.33 11.47
CA GLN A 72 11.66 -6.37 10.52
C GLN A 72 10.43 -7.05 9.90
N GLU A 73 9.43 -7.39 10.70
CA GLU A 73 8.15 -7.94 10.19
C GLU A 73 7.42 -6.95 9.31
N LEU A 74 7.33 -5.68 9.74
CA LEU A 74 6.78 -4.61 8.92
C LEU A 74 7.51 -4.52 7.58
N THR A 75 8.84 -4.62 7.58
CA THR A 75 9.63 -4.58 6.36
C THR A 75 9.24 -5.69 5.39
N TYR A 76 9.18 -6.94 5.86
CA TYR A 76 8.76 -8.07 5.02
C TYR A 76 7.35 -7.90 4.48
N ILE A 77 6.40 -7.48 5.31
CA ILE A 77 5.00 -7.31 4.90
C ILE A 77 4.86 -6.17 3.87
N VAL A 78 5.55 -5.04 4.08
CA VAL A 78 5.55 -3.92 3.14
C VAL A 78 6.10 -4.35 1.78
N ILE A 79 7.23 -5.06 1.76
CA ILE A 79 7.84 -5.54 0.52
C ILE A 79 6.89 -6.50 -0.19
N ALA A 80 6.30 -7.45 0.53
CA ALA A 80 5.33 -8.40 -0.02
C ALA A 80 4.10 -7.69 -0.59
N LEU A 81 3.55 -6.70 0.13
CA LEU A 81 2.39 -5.92 -0.30
C LEU A 81 2.72 -5.11 -1.56
N ALA A 82 3.87 -4.45 -1.59
CA ALA A 82 4.30 -3.67 -2.74
C ALA A 82 4.56 -4.55 -3.97
N ALA A 83 5.21 -5.69 -3.79
CA ALA A 83 5.40 -6.68 -4.85
C ALA A 83 4.06 -7.20 -5.38
N ALA A 84 3.11 -7.53 -4.50
CA ALA A 84 1.78 -7.98 -4.89
C ALA A 84 1.05 -6.94 -5.75
N VAL A 85 1.10 -5.66 -5.38
CA VAL A 85 0.51 -4.56 -6.15
C VAL A 85 1.14 -4.43 -7.54
N ILE A 86 2.47 -4.59 -7.63
CA ILE A 86 3.18 -4.55 -8.93
C ILE A 86 2.81 -5.77 -9.79
N VAL A 87 2.77 -6.97 -9.20
CA VAL A 87 2.42 -8.22 -9.91
C VAL A 87 0.98 -8.19 -10.42
N LEU A 88 0.04 -7.67 -9.64
CA LEU A 88 -1.36 -7.53 -10.06
C LEU A 88 -1.50 -6.74 -11.36
N ILE A 89 -0.63 -5.76 -11.59
CA ILE A 89 -0.64 -4.97 -12.83
C ILE A 89 0.12 -5.67 -13.94
N ALA A 90 1.25 -6.31 -13.62
CA ALA A 90 2.02 -7.08 -14.60
C ALA A 90 1.21 -8.23 -15.21
N VAL A 91 0.31 -8.86 -14.45
CA VAL A 91 -0.58 -9.93 -14.92
C VAL A 91 -1.77 -9.40 -15.73
N LYS A 92 -2.14 -8.13 -15.52
CA LYS A 92 -3.23 -7.46 -16.24
C LYS A 92 -2.80 -6.74 -17.51
N ALA A 93 -1.49 -6.58 -17.72
CA ALA A 93 -0.88 -6.00 -18.92
C ALA A 93 -0.68 -7.08 -19.99
#